data_AF-A0A2H3B7G2-F1
#
_entry.id   AF-A0A2H3B7G2-F1
#
_cell.length_a   1.000
_cell.length_b   1.000
_cell.length_c   1.000
_cell.angle_alpha   90.00
_cell.angle_beta   90.00
_cell.angle_gamma   90.00
#
_symmetry.space_group_name_H-M   'P 1'
#
loop_
_entity.id
_entity.type
_entity.pdbx_description
1 polymer ?
#
loop_
_entity_poly.entity_id
_entity_poly.type
_entity_poly.pdbx_seq_one_letter_code
_entity_poly.pdbx_strand_id
1 'polypeptide(L)'
;MDDLQNQRDALEVGALSPRIILFVILLLHSRRARAHVYRASRSLYKDGVCPGLEEAMKTIEDGIAELEIHERRLAAEYGMVGDIDSVEVFDEAKCRAFAGKGADCAENLRKLGRLHDLRLKLACLQQSASGSSTMSTGRTGKCLFHLCIAPKN
;
A
#
# COMPACT_ATOMS: atom_id res chain seq x y z
N MET A 1 56.20 26.86 -45.43
CA MET A 1 56.24 25.85 -44.35
C MET A 1 55.16 26.28 -43.38
N ASP A 2 53.91 26.27 -43.83
CA ASP A 2 52.83 27.05 -43.23
C ASP A 2 51.53 26.24 -43.35
N ASP A 3 51.45 25.11 -42.66
CA ASP A 3 50.25 24.27 -42.66
C ASP A 3 50.03 23.50 -41.33
N LEU A 4 50.58 24.00 -40.20
CA LEU A 4 50.43 23.33 -38.90
C LEU A 4 49.96 24.26 -37.77
N GLN A 5 49.25 25.34 -38.11
CA GLN A 5 48.70 26.28 -37.11
C GLN A 5 47.18 26.49 -37.23
N ASN A 6 46.45 25.62 -37.94
CA ASN A 6 45.02 25.82 -38.20
C ASN A 6 44.12 24.63 -37.78
N GLN A 7 44.47 23.95 -36.68
CA GLN A 7 43.65 22.84 -36.16
C GLN A 7 43.64 22.76 -34.63
N ARG A 8 43.48 23.90 -33.94
CA ARG A 8 43.30 23.91 -32.48
C ARG A 8 42.14 24.73 -31.93
N ASP A 9 41.23 25.19 -32.79
CA ASP A 9 40.06 25.97 -32.39
C ASP A 9 38.75 25.29 -32.80
N ALA A 10 38.50 24.08 -32.31
CA ALA A 10 37.20 23.41 -32.49
C ALA A 10 36.88 22.35 -31.42
N LEU A 11 37.35 22.53 -30.19
CA LEU A 11 36.94 21.66 -29.08
C LEU A 11 36.80 22.43 -27.75
N GLU A 12 36.16 23.60 -27.80
CA GLU A 12 35.50 24.20 -26.64
C GLU A 12 34.25 23.37 -26.30
N VAL A 13 34.48 22.13 -25.83
CA VAL A 13 33.47 21.38 -25.08
C VAL A 13 33.49 22.03 -23.70
N GLY A 14 32.62 23.02 -23.52
CA GLY A 14 32.51 23.83 -22.31
C GLY A 14 32.83 23.02 -21.06
N ALA A 15 34.00 23.30 -20.48
CA ALA A 15 34.54 22.53 -19.37
C ALA A 15 33.57 22.63 -18.20
N LEU A 16 32.73 21.61 -18.02
CA LEU A 16 31.84 21.50 -16.89
C LEU A 16 32.71 21.55 -15.63
N SER A 17 32.42 22.52 -14.76
CA SER A 17 33.12 22.71 -13.50
C SER A 17 33.33 21.36 -12.80
N PRO A 18 34.50 21.10 -12.17
CA PRO A 18 34.77 19.86 -11.44
C PRO A 18 33.66 19.50 -10.43
N ARG A 19 32.96 20.51 -9.92
CA ARG A 19 31.79 20.35 -9.04
C ARG A 19 30.59 19.72 -9.73
N ILE A 20 30.34 20.05 -11.00
CA ILE A 20 29.25 19.48 -11.80
C ILE A 20 29.58 18.02 -12.14
N ILE A 21 30.84 17.73 -12.48
CA ILE A 21 31.30 16.35 -12.73
C ILE A 21 31.11 15.50 -11.47
N LEU A 22 31.53 16.00 -10.30
CA LEU A 22 31.33 15.30 -9.03
C LEU A 22 29.85 15.11 -8.70
N PHE A 23 29.01 16.11 -8.94
CA PHE A 23 27.57 16.02 -8.72
C PHE A 23 26.92 14.97 -9.63
N VAL A 24 27.31 14.89 -10.91
CA VAL A 24 26.83 13.86 -11.85
C VAL A 24 27.30 12.47 -11.42
N ILE A 25 28.54 12.31 -10.99
CA ILE A 25 29.07 11.05 -10.46
C ILE A 25 28.30 10.63 -9.21
N LEU A 26 28.07 11.54 -8.26
CA LEU A 26 27.27 11.28 -7.06
C LEU A 26 25.83 10.90 -7.42
N LEU A 27 25.19 11.63 -8.34
CA LEU A 27 23.85 11.30 -8.83
C LEU A 27 23.80 9.93 -9.51
N LEU A 28 24.82 9.55 -10.29
CA LEU A 28 24.93 8.24 -10.94
C LEU A 28 25.16 7.12 -9.91
N HIS A 29 26.00 7.33 -8.90
CA HIS A 29 26.20 6.38 -7.80
C HIS A 29 24.93 6.22 -6.95
N SER A 30 24.24 7.33 -6.64
CA SER A 30 22.94 7.27 -5.96
C SER A 30 21.86 6.62 -6.82
N ARG A 31 21.91 6.76 -8.15
CA ARG A 31 21.00 6.05 -9.09
C ARG A 31 21.35 4.56 -9.19
N ARG A 32 22.63 4.20 -9.17
CA ARG A 32 23.11 2.81 -9.24
C ARG A 32 22.81 2.04 -7.94
N ALA A 33 22.97 2.68 -6.78
CA ALA A 33 22.55 2.12 -5.49
C ALA A 33 21.03 1.87 -5.44
N ARG A 34 20.24 2.81 -5.96
CA ARG A 34 18.78 2.63 -6.10
C ARG A 34 18.43 1.51 -7.09
N ALA A 35 19.12 1.40 -8.23
CA ALA A 35 18.85 0.35 -9.22
C ALA A 35 19.15 -1.08 -8.71
N HIS A 36 20.15 -1.26 -7.85
CA HIS A 36 20.46 -2.58 -7.26
C HIS A 36 19.41 -3.04 -6.25
N VAL A 37 18.84 -2.13 -5.46
CA VAL A 37 17.72 -2.43 -4.57
C VAL A 37 16.50 -2.87 -5.38
N TYR A 38 16.17 -2.16 -6.46
CA TYR A 38 15.04 -2.52 -7.34
C TYR A 38 15.26 -3.82 -8.15
N ARG A 39 16.49 -4.13 -8.56
CA ARG A 39 16.79 -5.35 -9.35
C ARG A 39 16.83 -6.60 -8.48
N ALA A 40 17.26 -6.49 -7.22
CA ALA A 40 17.19 -7.58 -6.26
C ALA A 40 15.74 -7.94 -5.89
N SER A 41 14.85 -6.94 -5.79
CA SER A 41 13.42 -7.19 -5.57
C SER A 41 12.76 -7.91 -6.74
N ARG A 42 13.20 -7.69 -7.98
CA ARG A 42 12.62 -8.32 -9.19
C ARG A 42 12.95 -9.82 -9.33
N SER A 43 13.99 -10.29 -8.67
CA SER A 43 14.43 -11.69 -8.70
C SER A 43 13.65 -12.61 -7.73
N LEU A 44 12.83 -12.05 -6.83
CA LEU A 44 12.03 -12.81 -5.87
C LEU A 44 10.58 -13.05 -6.32
N TYR A 45 10.20 -12.55 -7.50
CA TYR A 45 8.89 -12.80 -8.11
C TYR A 45 9.02 -13.97 -9.09
N LYS A 46 8.79 -15.20 -8.61
CA LYS A 46 8.23 -16.22 -9.49
C LYS A 46 6.76 -15.86 -9.69
N ASP A 47 6.32 -15.81 -10.94
CA ASP A 47 4.90 -15.74 -11.35
C ASP A 47 4.10 -14.48 -10.96
N GLY A 48 4.75 -13.41 -10.52
CA GLY A 48 4.10 -12.10 -10.32
C GLY A 48 3.26 -11.98 -9.05
N VAL A 49 3.24 -13.00 -8.19
CA VAL A 49 2.55 -12.99 -6.89
C VAL A 49 3.57 -13.25 -5.80
N CYS A 50 3.77 -12.29 -4.89
CA CYS A 50 4.55 -12.55 -3.68
C CYS A 50 3.79 -13.59 -2.83
N PRO A 51 4.39 -14.74 -2.46
CA PRO A 51 3.73 -15.75 -1.63
C PRO A 51 3.14 -15.17 -0.33
N GLY A 52 3.79 -14.15 0.24
CA GLY A 52 3.29 -13.46 1.44
C GLY A 52 2.07 -12.56 1.22
N LEU A 53 1.74 -12.18 -0.02
CA LEU A 53 0.56 -11.37 -0.30
C LEU A 53 -0.72 -12.20 -0.24
N GLU A 54 -0.71 -13.38 -0.87
CA GLU A 54 -1.85 -14.30 -0.86
C GLU A 54 -2.16 -14.79 0.56
N GLU A 55 -1.13 -15.16 1.33
CA GLU A 55 -1.28 -15.54 2.73
C GLU A 55 -1.81 -14.38 3.60
N ALA A 56 -1.36 -13.15 3.36
CA ALA A 56 -1.86 -11.97 4.05
C ALA A 56 -3.33 -11.66 3.70
N MET A 57 -3.71 -11.78 2.42
CA MET A 57 -5.10 -11.60 1.99
C MET A 57 -6.01 -12.64 2.62
N LYS A 58 -5.61 -13.93 2.58
CA LYS A 58 -6.37 -15.01 3.21
C LYS A 58 -6.56 -14.79 4.71
N THR A 59 -5.50 -14.39 5.42
CA THR A 59 -5.59 -14.07 6.86
C THR A 59 -6.59 -12.95 7.14
N ILE A 60 -6.65 -11.94 6.27
CA ILE A 60 -7.62 -10.84 6.38
C ILE A 60 -9.04 -11.35 6.10
N GLU A 61 -9.22 -12.17 5.06
CA GLU A 61 -10.52 -12.78 4.70
C GLU A 61 -11.07 -13.64 5.84
N ASP A 62 -10.25 -14.50 6.45
CA ASP A 62 -10.64 -15.33 7.59
C ASP A 62 -11.10 -14.44 8.78
N GLY A 63 -10.37 -13.35 9.06
CA GLY A 63 -10.72 -12.39 10.10
C GLY A 63 -12.00 -11.59 9.79
N ILE A 64 -12.30 -11.31 8.52
CA ILE A 64 -13.56 -10.71 8.09
C ILE A 64 -14.70 -11.70 8.34
N ALA A 65 -14.56 -12.95 7.90
CA ALA A 65 -15.61 -13.97 8.03
C ALA A 65 -16.03 -14.19 9.49
N GLU A 66 -15.07 -14.24 10.42
CA GLU A 66 -15.35 -14.35 11.85
C GLU A 66 -16.18 -13.15 12.38
N LEU A 67 -15.79 -11.93 11.99
CA LEU A 67 -16.46 -10.71 12.43
C LEU A 67 -17.82 -10.48 11.74
N GLU A 68 -18.02 -11.00 10.53
CA GLU A 68 -19.32 -10.97 9.84
C GLU A 68 -20.35 -11.88 10.52
N ILE A 69 -19.91 -12.99 11.12
CA ILE A 69 -20.79 -13.79 11.97
C ILE A 69 -21.25 -12.96 13.17
N HIS A 70 -20.35 -12.17 13.76
CA HIS A 70 -20.67 -11.28 14.87
C HIS A 70 -21.62 -10.14 14.46
N GLU A 71 -21.38 -9.49 13.33
CA GLU A 71 -22.26 -8.46 12.74
C GLU A 71 -23.67 -9.00 12.53
N ARG A 72 -23.81 -10.19 11.93
CA ARG A 72 -25.12 -10.84 11.71
C ARG A 72 -25.85 -11.15 13.02
N ARG A 73 -25.10 -11.58 14.05
CA ARG A 73 -25.67 -11.80 15.37
C ARG A 73 -26.20 -10.51 15.98
N LEU A 74 -25.44 -9.42 15.89
CA LEU A 74 -25.88 -8.10 16.38
C LEU A 74 -27.09 -7.58 15.61
N ALA A 75 -27.11 -7.73 14.28
CA ALA A 75 -28.26 -7.36 13.45
C ALA A 75 -29.54 -8.07 13.93
N ALA A 76 -29.46 -9.37 14.18
CA ALA A 76 -30.58 -10.13 14.73
C ALA A 76 -30.99 -9.65 16.14
N GLU A 77 -30.03 -9.36 17.02
CA GLU A 77 -30.28 -8.80 18.36
C GLU A 77 -30.92 -7.40 18.30
N TYR A 78 -30.66 -6.64 17.24
CA TYR A 78 -31.21 -5.29 17.02
C TYR A 78 -32.54 -5.31 16.28
N GLY A 79 -33.00 -6.48 15.82
CA GLY A 79 -34.22 -6.62 15.03
C GLY A 79 -34.05 -6.26 13.55
N MET A 80 -32.81 -6.11 13.08
CA MET A 80 -32.44 -5.89 11.69
C MET A 80 -32.37 -7.26 10.97
N VAL A 81 -33.54 -7.80 10.60
CA VAL A 81 -33.67 -9.11 9.96
C VAL A 81 -33.78 -8.94 8.44
N GLY A 82 -33.07 -9.78 7.69
CA GLY A 82 -33.14 -9.81 6.21
C GLY A 82 -31.81 -9.45 5.58
N ASP A 83 -31.85 -8.52 4.63
CA ASP A 83 -30.64 -7.91 4.08
C ASP A 83 -30.02 -6.99 5.13
N ILE A 84 -28.78 -7.27 5.53
CA ILE A 84 -28.15 -6.60 6.68
C ILE A 84 -27.38 -5.40 6.19
N ASP A 85 -27.85 -4.21 6.57
CA ASP A 85 -27.11 -2.97 6.36
C ASP A 85 -26.04 -2.82 7.45
N SER A 86 -24.78 -3.07 7.07
CA SER A 86 -23.61 -2.89 7.94
C SER A 86 -23.52 -1.50 8.57
N VAL A 87 -23.95 -0.45 7.86
CA VAL A 87 -23.90 0.93 8.37
C VAL A 87 -24.93 1.10 9.48
N GLU A 88 -26.14 0.58 9.26
CA GLU A 88 -27.22 0.64 10.25
C GLU A 88 -26.86 -0.14 11.53
N VAL A 89 -26.28 -1.34 11.40
CA VAL A 89 -25.80 -2.14 12.54
C VAL A 89 -24.71 -1.39 13.32
N PHE A 90 -23.78 -0.73 12.63
CA PHE A 90 -22.73 0.05 13.26
C PHE A 90 -23.29 1.27 14.01
N ASP A 91 -24.21 2.01 13.40
CA ASP A 91 -24.82 3.19 14.00
C ASP A 91 -25.67 2.84 15.23
N GLU A 92 -26.42 1.73 15.19
CA GLU A 92 -27.15 1.23 16.36
C GLU A 92 -26.20 0.77 17.48
N ALA A 93 -25.13 0.05 17.15
CA ALA A 93 -24.11 -0.34 18.13
C ALA A 93 -23.46 0.89 18.79
N LYS A 94 -23.20 1.93 18.01
CA LYS A 94 -22.70 3.22 18.49
C LYS A 94 -23.70 3.91 19.42
N CYS A 95 -24.97 3.98 19.04
CA CYS A 95 -26.05 4.51 19.89
C CYS A 95 -26.13 3.78 21.24
N ARG A 96 -26.08 2.44 21.22
CA ARG A 96 -26.12 1.61 22.44
C ARG A 96 -24.90 1.80 23.34
N ALA A 97 -23.71 1.92 22.75
CA ALA A 97 -22.48 2.20 23.48
C ALA A 97 -22.56 3.56 24.19
N PHE A 98 -23.08 4.61 23.53
CA PHE A 98 -23.27 5.92 24.16
C PHE A 98 -24.39 5.94 25.20
N ALA A 99 -25.45 5.14 25.00
CA ALA A 99 -26.55 5.02 25.96
C ALA A 99 -26.19 4.18 27.21
N GLY A 100 -24.99 3.59 27.28
CA GLY A 100 -24.57 2.73 28.39
C GLY A 100 -25.40 1.45 28.53
N LYS A 101 -26.06 1.00 27.45
CA LYS A 101 -27.00 -0.13 27.46
C LYS A 101 -26.29 -1.49 27.40
N GLY A 102 -25.46 -1.79 28.40
CA GLY A 102 -24.86 -3.12 28.58
C GLY A 102 -23.34 -3.09 28.61
N ALA A 103 -22.76 -4.08 29.31
CA ALA A 103 -21.31 -4.18 29.51
C ALA A 103 -20.54 -4.40 28.19
N ASP A 104 -21.19 -5.04 27.20
CA ASP A 104 -20.53 -5.47 25.97
C ASP A 104 -20.66 -4.49 24.80
N CYS A 105 -21.38 -3.38 24.95
CA CYS A 105 -21.65 -2.45 23.83
C CYS A 105 -20.37 -1.82 23.27
N ALA A 106 -19.43 -1.41 24.15
CA ALA A 106 -18.15 -0.88 23.72
C ALA A 106 -17.32 -1.93 22.96
N GLU A 107 -17.39 -3.18 23.38
CA GLU A 107 -16.68 -4.29 22.73
C GLU A 107 -17.28 -4.63 21.37
N ASN A 108 -18.61 -4.65 21.27
CA ASN A 108 -19.32 -4.86 20.01
C ASN A 108 -18.98 -3.76 19.00
N LEU A 109 -18.99 -2.49 19.43
CA LEU A 109 -18.59 -1.37 18.58
C LEU A 109 -17.13 -1.50 18.12
N ARG A 110 -16.22 -1.92 19.01
CA ARG A 110 -14.82 -2.16 18.68
C ARG A 110 -14.67 -3.26 17.61
N LYS A 111 -15.41 -4.35 17.74
CA LYS A 111 -15.40 -5.47 16.77
C LYS A 111 -15.91 -5.04 15.40
N LEU A 112 -16.99 -4.26 15.34
CA LEU A 112 -17.51 -3.71 14.08
C LEU A 112 -16.52 -2.71 13.43
N GLY A 113 -15.84 -1.89 14.24
CA GLY A 113 -14.75 -1.03 13.75
C GLY A 113 -13.61 -1.85 13.14
N ARG A 114 -13.20 -2.94 13.81
CA ARG A 114 -12.18 -3.86 13.26
C ARG A 114 -12.62 -4.52 11.96
N LEU A 115 -13.90 -4.87 11.82
CA LEU A 115 -14.46 -5.44 10.59
C LEU A 115 -14.31 -4.44 9.43
N HIS A 116 -14.69 -3.18 9.65
CA HIS A 116 -14.52 -2.12 8.65
C HIS A 116 -13.05 -1.95 8.23
N ASP A 117 -12.13 -1.91 9.19
CA ASP A 117 -10.69 -1.78 8.92
C ASP A 117 -10.14 -2.95 8.08
N LEU A 118 -10.59 -4.17 8.35
CA LEU A 118 -10.17 -5.35 7.59
C LEU A 118 -10.73 -5.32 6.15
N ARG A 119 -12.01 -4.96 5.97
CA ARG A 119 -12.62 -4.76 4.64
C ARG A 119 -11.85 -3.71 3.83
N LEU A 120 -11.48 -2.59 4.46
CA LEU A 120 -10.65 -1.55 3.82
C LEU A 120 -9.25 -2.07 3.44
N LYS A 121 -8.59 -2.82 4.33
CA LYS A 121 -7.28 -3.40 4.05
C LYS A 121 -7.34 -4.38 2.88
N LEU A 122 -8.34 -5.26 2.85
CA LEU A 122 -8.51 -6.22 1.76
C LEU A 122 -8.73 -5.50 0.44
N ALA A 123 -9.62 -4.50 0.40
CA ALA A 123 -9.86 -3.69 -0.79
C ALA A 123 -8.59 -2.98 -1.29
N CYS A 124 -7.77 -2.44 -0.39
CA CYS A 124 -6.48 -1.84 -0.74
C CYS A 124 -5.52 -2.87 -1.36
N LEU A 125 -5.43 -4.07 -0.80
CA LEU A 125 -4.56 -5.14 -1.32
C LEU A 125 -5.02 -5.60 -2.71
N GLN A 126 -6.33 -5.78 -2.91
CA GLN A 126 -6.91 -6.16 -4.19
C GLN A 126 -6.69 -5.10 -5.28
N GLN A 127 -6.81 -3.81 -4.94
CA GLN A 127 -6.48 -2.70 -5.85
C GLN A 127 -4.99 -2.68 -6.19
N SER A 128 -4.13 -2.98 -5.22
CA SER A 128 -2.68 -3.03 -5.43
C SER A 128 -2.27 -4.21 -6.31
N ALA A 129 -2.94 -5.36 -6.17
CA ALA A 129 -2.70 -6.54 -7.01
C ALA A 129 -3.16 -6.31 -8.46
N SER A 130 -4.33 -5.70 -8.65
CA SER A 130 -4.91 -5.39 -9.97
C SER A 130 -4.23 -4.21 -10.68
N GLY A 131 -3.63 -3.27 -9.93
CA GLY A 131 -2.89 -2.12 -10.45
C GLY A 131 -1.53 -2.44 -11.11
N SER A 132 -1.10 -3.70 -11.13
CA SER A 132 0.18 -4.12 -11.73
C SER A 132 0.14 -4.33 -13.24
N SER A 133 -1.04 -4.30 -13.88
CA SER A 133 -1.20 -4.71 -15.28
C SER A 133 -1.56 -3.60 -16.28
N THR A 134 -1.72 -2.33 -15.88
CA THR A 134 -1.88 -1.24 -16.86
C THR A 134 -1.15 0.04 -16.45
N MET A 135 -0.12 0.40 -17.23
CA MET A 135 0.32 1.79 -17.34
C MET A 135 -0.88 2.62 -17.83
N SER A 136 -1.58 3.25 -16.90
CA SER A 136 -2.53 4.31 -17.22
C SER A 136 -2.19 5.54 -16.38
N THR A 137 -1.70 6.54 -17.07
CA THR A 137 -1.41 7.88 -16.56
C THR A 137 -2.70 8.55 -16.09
N GLY A 138 -2.97 8.58 -14.78
CA GLY A 138 -4.11 9.36 -14.29
C GLY A 138 -4.38 9.27 -12.79
N ARG A 139 -4.07 10.38 -12.09
CA ARG A 139 -4.53 10.79 -10.75
C ARG A 139 -4.12 9.92 -9.55
N THR A 140 -3.18 10.48 -8.81
CA THR A 140 -2.70 10.08 -7.50
C THR A 140 -3.79 10.14 -6.43
N GLY A 141 -4.41 9.00 -6.12
CA GLY A 141 -4.83 8.67 -4.75
C GLY A 141 -3.65 7.99 -4.06
N LYS A 142 -2.94 8.69 -3.17
CA LYS A 142 -1.79 8.14 -2.44
C LYS A 142 -2.29 7.09 -1.43
N CYS A 143 -2.39 5.83 -1.82
CA CYS A 143 -2.29 4.74 -0.86
C CYS A 143 -0.84 4.76 -0.34
N LEU A 144 -0.65 5.33 0.85
CA LEU A 144 0.66 5.46 1.48
C LEU A 144 1.18 4.05 1.79
N PHE A 145 1.98 3.50 0.87
CA PHE A 145 2.67 2.24 1.08
C PHE A 145 3.70 2.40 2.20
N HIS A 146 3.32 1.97 3.39
CA HIS A 146 4.24 1.69 4.47
C HIS A 146 3.73 0.48 5.25
N LEU A 147 3.83 -0.71 4.64
CA LEU A 147 3.71 -1.95 5.38
C LEU A 147 4.92 -2.83 5.10
N CYS A 148 6.04 -2.45 5.72
CA CYS A 148 7.09 -3.40 6.05
C CYS A 148 6.53 -4.32 7.13
N ILE A 149 5.95 -5.46 6.74
CA ILE A 149 5.70 -6.55 7.68
C ILE A 149 7.06 -7.21 7.91
N ALA A 150 7.76 -6.78 8.95
CA ALA A 150 8.89 -7.53 9.49
C ALA A 150 8.34 -8.74 10.27
N PRO A 151 8.86 -9.96 10.06
CA PRO A 151 8.52 -11.09 10.92
C PRO A 151 9.09 -10.82 12.32
N LYS A 152 8.25 -10.96 13.35
CA LYS A 152 8.72 -11.06 14.73
C LYS A 152 9.30 -12.46 14.92
N ASN A 153 10.58 -12.52 15.27
CA ASN A 153 11.23 -13.69 15.87
C ASN A 153 10.59 -14.02 17.22
#